data_AF-A0A183CU05-F1
#
_entry.id   AF-A0A183CU05-F1
#
_cell.length_a   1.000
_cell.length_b   1.000
_cell.length_c   1.000
_cell.angle_alpha   90.00
_cell.angle_beta   90.00
_cell.angle_gamma   90.00
#
_symmetry.space_group_name_H-M   'P 1'
#
loop_
_entity.id
_entity.type
_entity.pdbx_description
1 polymer ?
#
loop_
_entity_poly.entity_id
_entity_poly.type
_entity_poly.pdbx_seq_one_letter_code
_entity_poly.pdbx_strand_id
1 'polypeptide(L)'
;MLTVERALEAKGFSNFRVAKRRMATIWGGSALLDLFLWTVAETVGGPDPKWTQWDYVVNLSETDMPILSLEELEHNLDRNRGFSFLKSHGYNTGAFLQKQGIHFHFMQCEQRMWRVAER
;
A
#
# COMPACT_ATOMS: atom_id res chain seq x y z
N MET A 1 -8.58 19.21 4.96
CA MET A 1 -7.95 18.02 4.36
C MET A 1 -7.89 18.08 2.83
N LEU A 2 -8.83 18.77 2.16
CA LEU A 2 -8.70 19.25 0.77
C LEU A 2 -7.58 20.29 0.56
N THR A 3 -6.87 20.69 1.62
CA THR A 3 -5.95 21.83 1.59
C THR A 3 -4.66 21.51 0.83
N VAL A 4 -4.10 20.31 1.01
CA VAL A 4 -2.86 19.91 0.33
C VAL A 4 -3.11 19.65 -1.15
N GLU A 5 -4.18 18.93 -1.47
CA GLU A 5 -4.60 18.67 -2.86
C GLU A 5 -4.82 19.99 -3.60
N ARG A 6 -5.64 20.90 -3.05
CA ARG A 6 -5.87 22.23 -3.64
C ARG A 6 -4.60 23.07 -3.77
N ALA A 7 -3.68 22.97 -2.80
CA ALA A 7 -2.42 23.72 -2.86
C ALA A 7 -1.50 23.21 -3.98
N LEU A 8 -1.52 21.90 -4.25
CA LEU A 8 -0.78 21.30 -5.37
C LEU A 8 -1.46 21.59 -6.71
N GLU A 9 -2.79 21.52 -6.78
CA GLU A 9 -3.58 21.92 -7.95
C GLU A 9 -3.33 23.39 -8.32
N ALA A 10 -3.30 24.29 -7.34
CA ALA A 10 -3.00 25.71 -7.56
C ALA A 10 -1.58 25.96 -8.11
N LYS A 11 -0.66 25.00 -7.90
CA LYS A 11 0.69 25.01 -8.49
C LYS A 11 0.76 24.31 -9.85
N GLY A 12 -0.38 23.83 -10.37
CA GLY A 12 -0.47 23.15 -11.66
C GLY A 12 -0.24 21.64 -11.62
N PHE A 13 -0.07 21.04 -10.44
CA PHE A 13 0.02 19.59 -10.33
C PHE A 13 -1.35 18.96 -10.46
N SER A 14 -1.48 17.98 -11.35
CA SER A 14 -2.75 17.33 -11.62
C SER A 14 -2.73 15.81 -11.38
N ASN A 15 -1.55 15.25 -11.13
CA ASN A 15 -1.30 13.83 -10.87
C ASN A 15 -1.15 13.51 -9.37
N PHE A 16 -1.81 14.30 -8.52
CA PHE A 16 -1.83 14.08 -7.07
C PHE A 16 -3.27 14.04 -6.55
N ARG A 17 -3.55 13.13 -5.61
CA ARG A 17 -4.85 13.00 -4.96
C ARG A 17 -4.69 12.54 -3.53
N VAL A 18 -5.50 13.08 -2.62
CA VAL A 18 -5.51 12.63 -1.22
C VAL A 18 -6.66 11.65 -1.02
N ALA A 19 -6.38 10.51 -0.40
CA ALA A 19 -7.39 9.54 -0.01
C ALA A 19 -8.48 10.19 0.86
N LYS A 20 -9.74 10.11 0.41
CA LYS A 20 -10.90 10.63 1.16
C LYS A 20 -11.17 9.82 2.43
N ARG A 21 -10.94 8.51 2.38
CA ARG A 21 -11.09 7.60 3.52
C ARG A 21 -9.76 7.49 4.26
N ARG A 22 -9.80 7.70 5.57
CA ARG A 22 -8.65 7.48 6.47
C ARG A 22 -8.94 6.29 7.36
N MET A 23 -7.92 5.50 7.62
CA MET A 23 -8.00 4.35 8.51
C MET A 23 -6.91 4.49 9.59
N ALA A 24 -7.17 3.95 10.78
CA ALA A 24 -6.16 3.86 11.82
C ALA A 24 -5.22 2.68 11.49
N THR A 25 -4.20 2.93 10.67
CA THR A 25 -3.18 1.94 10.29
C THR A 25 -2.14 1.78 11.38
N ILE A 26 -2.57 1.24 12.52
CA ILE A 26 -1.68 0.90 13.63
C ILE A 26 -0.64 -0.15 13.19
N TRP A 27 0.48 -0.20 13.89
CA TRP A 27 1.52 -1.20 13.61
C TRP A 27 0.97 -2.62 13.76
N GLY A 28 1.14 -3.44 12.72
CA GLY A 28 0.59 -4.81 12.66
C GLY A 28 -0.94 -4.90 12.52
N GLY A 29 -1.63 -3.77 12.33
CA GLY A 29 -3.08 -3.70 12.18
C GLY A 29 -3.58 -4.26 10.84
N SER A 30 -4.76 -4.88 10.84
CA SER A 30 -5.43 -5.34 9.62
C SER A 30 -5.83 -4.19 8.70
N ALA A 31 -6.07 -3.00 9.25
CA ALA A 31 -6.49 -1.81 8.51
C ALA A 31 -5.49 -1.36 7.43
N LEU A 32 -4.22 -1.77 7.51
CA LEU A 32 -3.24 -1.47 6.46
C LEU A 32 -3.56 -2.19 5.15
N LEU A 33 -3.98 -3.46 5.22
CA LEU A 33 -4.41 -4.21 4.04
C LEU A 33 -5.71 -3.62 3.47
N ASP A 34 -6.66 -3.28 4.34
CA ASP A 34 -7.92 -2.64 3.94
C ASP A 34 -7.67 -1.31 3.21
N LEU A 35 -6.72 -0.51 3.69
CA LEU A 35 -6.32 0.75 3.06
C LEU A 35 -5.72 0.51 1.67
N PHE A 36 -4.82 -0.46 1.54
CA PHE A 36 -4.18 -0.78 0.27
C PHE A 36 -5.20 -1.26 -0.76
N LEU A 37 -6.05 -2.23 -0.39
CA LEU A 37 -7.09 -2.77 -1.26
C LEU A 37 -8.11 -1.70 -1.67
N TRP A 38 -8.57 -0.87 -0.73
CA TRP A 38 -9.47 0.24 -1.02
C TRP A 38 -8.83 1.24 -2.00
N THR A 39 -7.56 1.58 -1.81
CA THR A 39 -6.84 2.52 -2.69
C THR A 39 -6.73 1.99 -4.12
N VAL A 40 -6.34 0.72 -4.29
CA VAL A 40 -6.25 0.09 -5.61
C VAL A 40 -7.63 -0.02 -6.26
N ALA A 41 -8.67 -0.39 -5.50
CA ALA A 41 -10.03 -0.48 -6.04
C ALA A 41 -10.55 0.88 -6.53
N GLU A 42 -10.29 1.96 -5.79
CA GLU A 42 -10.69 3.33 -6.18
C GLU A 42 -9.94 3.86 -7.39
N THR A 43 -8.70 3.42 -7.66
CA THR A 43 -7.93 3.86 -8.82
C THR A 43 -8.22 3.01 -10.05
N VAL A 44 -8.45 1.70 -9.92
CA VAL A 44 -8.80 0.82 -11.06
C VAL A 44 -10.27 0.96 -11.46
N GLY A 45 -11.19 1.00 -10.49
CA GLY A 45 -12.64 1.02 -10.70
C GLY A 45 -13.29 2.39 -10.51
N GLY A 46 -12.49 3.44 -10.33
CA GLY A 46 -12.97 4.78 -10.02
C GLY A 46 -13.66 5.48 -11.19
N PRO A 47 -14.50 6.50 -10.91
CA PRO A 47 -15.22 7.25 -11.93
C PRO A 47 -14.36 8.22 -12.73
N ASP A 48 -13.12 8.49 -12.29
CA ASP A 48 -12.20 9.42 -12.95
C ASP A 48 -11.19 8.63 -13.81
N PRO A 49 -11.33 8.62 -15.14
CA PRO A 49 -10.51 7.84 -16.05
C PRO A 49 -9.03 8.18 -16.00
N LYS A 50 -8.68 9.35 -15.45
CA LYS A 50 -7.29 9.77 -15.30
C LYS A 50 -6.48 8.82 -14.41
N TRP A 51 -7.13 8.18 -13.45
CA TRP A 51 -6.47 7.34 -12.44
C TRP A 51 -6.48 5.85 -12.78
N THR A 52 -7.08 5.46 -13.90
CA THR A 52 -7.19 4.05 -14.33
C THR A 52 -6.03 3.63 -15.24
N GLN A 53 -5.20 4.58 -15.68
CA GLN A 53 -4.12 4.36 -16.64
C GLN A 53 -2.73 4.31 -15.96
N TRP A 54 -2.45 3.23 -15.24
CA TRP A 54 -1.12 2.95 -14.68
C TRP A 54 -0.77 1.46 -14.82
N ASP A 55 0.52 1.16 -14.96
CA ASP A 55 1.00 -0.22 -15.17
C ASP A 55 1.43 -0.92 -13.86
N TYR A 56 1.94 -0.14 -12.89
CA TYR A 56 2.47 -0.65 -11.63
C TYR A 56 1.91 0.12 -10.42
N VAL A 57 1.74 -0.61 -9.31
CA VAL A 57 1.49 -0.02 -7.99
C VAL A 57 2.74 -0.15 -7.13
N VAL A 58 3.16 0.98 -6.54
CA VAL A 58 4.28 1.05 -5.60
C VAL A 58 3.80 1.73 -4.33
N ASN A 59 3.85 1.03 -3.20
CA ASN A 59 3.52 1.61 -1.90
C ASN A 59 4.79 2.15 -1.23
N LEU A 60 4.71 3.38 -0.72
CA LEU A 60 5.78 4.06 0.02
C LEU A 60 5.20 4.66 1.30
N SER A 61 6.03 4.74 2.33
CA SER A 61 5.81 5.47 3.58
C SER A 61 6.60 6.79 3.58
N GLU A 62 6.38 7.62 4.60
CA GLU A 62 7.13 8.88 4.78
C GLU A 62 8.64 8.66 4.96
N THR A 63 9.05 7.50 5.47
CA THR A 63 10.45 7.17 5.75
C THR A 63 11.19 6.52 4.57
N ASP A 64 10.49 6.21 3.48
CA ASP A 64 11.12 5.62 2.30
C ASP A 64 11.84 6.69 1.47
N MET A 65 12.98 6.31 0.88
CA MET A 65 13.78 7.19 0.04
C MET A 65 14.25 6.45 -1.22
N PRO A 66 14.13 7.06 -2.42
CA PRO A 66 14.64 6.45 -3.63
C PRO A 66 16.17 6.37 -3.60
N ILE A 67 16.70 5.21 -3.97
CA ILE A 67 18.14 4.98 -4.18
C ILE A 67 18.52 4.89 -5.67
N LEU A 68 17.52 4.80 -6.54
CA LEU A 68 17.64 4.85 -7.99
C LEU A 68 16.95 6.11 -8.49
N SER A 69 17.40 6.64 -9.62
CA SER A 69 16.67 7.68 -10.35
C SER A 69 15.34 7.15 -10.88
N LEU A 70 14.43 8.06 -11.21
CA LEU A 70 13.14 7.70 -11.81
C LEU A 70 13.33 6.98 -13.15
N GLU A 71 14.29 7.43 -13.98
CA GLU A 71 14.61 6.80 -15.26
C GLU A 71 15.09 5.35 -15.09
N GLU A 72 15.95 5.10 -14.10
CA GLU A 72 16.40 3.74 -13.79
C GLU A 72 15.25 2.86 -13.30
N LEU A 73 14.35 3.40 -12.47
CA LEU A 73 13.17 2.67 -12.01
C LEU A 73 12.27 2.28 -13.19
N GLU A 74 11.94 3.26 -14.05
CA GLU A 74 11.10 3.06 -15.23
C GLU A 74 11.70 2.02 -16.18
N HIS A 75 13.00 2.12 -16.46
CA HIS A 75 13.73 1.16 -17.29
C HIS A 75 13.71 -0.27 -16.74
N ASN A 76 13.83 -0.44 -15.42
CA ASN A 76 13.77 -1.76 -14.78
C ASN A 76 12.36 -2.35 -14.80
N LEU A 77 11.33 -1.53 -14.57
CA LEU A 77 9.93 -1.98 -14.65
C LEU A 77 9.54 -2.32 -16.10
N ASP A 78 9.96 -1.51 -17.07
CA ASP A 78 9.68 -1.71 -18.49
C ASP A 78 10.25 -3.03 -19.02
N ARG A 79 11.50 -3.34 -18.67
CA ARG A 79 12.15 -4.61 -19.03
C ARG A 79 11.49 -5.84 -18.42
N ASN A 80 10.71 -5.67 -17.37
CA ASN A 80 10.07 -6.75 -16.62
C ASN A 80 8.55 -6.56 -16.53
N ARG A 81 7.96 -6.01 -17.59
CA ARG A 81 6.50 -5.87 -17.73
C ARG A 81 5.79 -7.20 -17.48
N GLY A 82 4.72 -7.14 -16.69
CA GLY A 82 3.89 -8.31 -16.35
C GLY A 82 4.37 -9.12 -15.15
N PHE A 83 5.53 -8.79 -14.54
CA PHE A 83 5.99 -9.41 -13.31
C PHE A 83 5.55 -8.63 -12.06
N SER A 84 5.26 -9.34 -10.97
CA SER A 84 5.08 -8.78 -9.64
C SER A 84 6.35 -8.94 -8.80
N PHE A 85 6.76 -7.87 -8.12
CA PHE A 85 7.98 -7.86 -7.30
C PHE A 85 7.62 -7.98 -5.82
N LEU A 86 7.74 -9.20 -5.29
CA LEU A 86 7.45 -9.52 -3.88
C LEU A 86 8.66 -10.24 -3.27
N LYS A 87 9.06 -9.82 -2.07
CA LYS A 87 10.16 -10.47 -1.34
C LYS A 87 9.62 -11.47 -0.33
N SER A 88 9.97 -12.74 -0.50
CA SER A 88 9.66 -13.79 0.49
C SER A 88 10.64 -13.79 1.67
N HIS A 89 10.24 -14.43 2.78
CA HIS A 89 11.01 -14.50 4.03
C HIS A 89 12.36 -15.22 3.92
N GLY A 90 12.54 -16.15 2.97
CA GLY A 90 13.85 -16.76 2.65
C GLY A 90 14.41 -17.79 3.64
N TYR A 91 13.71 -18.10 4.74
CA TYR A 91 14.06 -19.16 5.70
C TYR A 91 12.91 -20.15 5.95
N ASN A 92 13.10 -21.12 6.86
CA ASN A 92 12.13 -22.17 7.17
C ASN A 92 10.69 -21.64 7.36
N THR A 93 9.77 -22.14 6.53
CA THR A 93 8.37 -21.70 6.48
C THR A 93 7.63 -21.97 7.78
N GLY A 94 7.83 -23.13 8.43
CA GLY A 94 7.17 -23.44 9.70
C GLY A 94 7.53 -22.43 10.81
N ALA A 95 8.82 -22.11 10.93
CA ALA A 95 9.29 -21.09 11.87
C ALA A 95 8.75 -19.69 11.51
N PHE A 96 8.61 -19.37 10.22
CA PHE A 96 7.99 -18.12 9.77
C PHE A 96 6.52 -18.05 10.21
N LEU A 97 5.71 -19.08 9.91
CA LEU A 97 4.29 -19.12 10.27
C LEU A 97 4.07 -18.96 11.79
N GLN A 98 4.90 -19.61 12.59
CA GLN A 98 4.86 -19.50 14.04
C GLN A 98 5.21 -18.08 14.50
N LYS A 99 6.30 -17.49 14.01
CA LYS A 99 6.73 -16.13 14.37
C LYS A 99 5.74 -15.05 13.94
N GLN A 100 5.10 -15.21 12.78
CA GLN A 100 4.07 -14.29 12.30
C GLN A 100 2.74 -14.43 13.05
N GLY A 101 2.59 -15.43 13.93
CA GLY A 101 1.34 -15.67 14.64
C GLY A 101 0.20 -16.08 13.69
N ILE A 102 0.52 -16.65 12.53
CA ILE A 102 -0.48 -17.00 11.50
C ILE A 102 -1.43 -18.09 12.00
N HIS A 103 -1.17 -18.79 13.10
CA HIS A 103 -2.11 -19.76 13.70
C HIS A 103 -3.09 -19.12 14.69
N PHE A 104 -3.11 -17.78 14.81
CA PHE A 104 -4.08 -17.09 15.66
C PHE A 104 -5.07 -16.26 14.85
N HIS A 105 -6.27 -16.09 15.42
CA HIS A 105 -7.24 -15.09 15.01
C HIS A 105 -6.95 -13.75 15.70
N PHE A 106 -6.90 -12.70 14.90
CA PHE A 106 -6.76 -11.33 15.38
C PHE A 106 -7.96 -10.47 14.96
N MET A 107 -8.35 -9.54 15.83
CA MET A 107 -9.37 -8.54 15.56
C MET A 107 -8.82 -7.15 15.85
N GLN A 108 -8.91 -6.23 14.90
CA GLN A 108 -8.57 -4.83 15.13
C GLN A 108 -9.77 -4.10 15.74
N CYS A 109 -9.64 -3.56 16.95
CA CYS A 109 -10.63 -2.74 17.63
C CYS A 109 -9.95 -1.73 18.56
N GLU A 110 -10.52 -0.54 18.74
CA GLU A 110 -9.98 0.51 19.65
C GLU A 110 -8.51 0.88 19.39
N GLN A 111 -8.10 0.92 18.12
CA GLN A 111 -6.69 1.15 17.72
C GLN A 111 -5.72 0.11 18.30
N ARG A 112 -6.19 -1.13 18.47
CA ARG A 112 -5.38 -2.26 18.93
C ARG A 112 -5.70 -3.53 18.15
N MET A 113 -4.68 -4.37 17.97
CA MET A 113 -4.86 -5.75 17.52
C MET A 113 -5.03 -6.68 18.72
N TRP A 114 -6.19 -7.34 18.79
CA TRP A 114 -6.52 -8.30 19.82
C TRP A 114 -6.35 -9.71 19.28
N ARG A 115 -5.53 -10.54 19.94
CA ARG A 115 -5.52 -11.99 19.70
C ARG A 115 -6.72 -12.61 20.39
N VAL A 116 -7.67 -13.16 19.63
CA VAL A 116 -8.98 -13.60 20.16
C VAL A 116 -9.13 -15.12 20.21
N ALA A 117 -8.44 -15.86 19.35
CA ALA A 117 -8.50 -17.32 19.32
C ALA A 117 -7.29 -17.94 18.60
N GLU A 118 -7.15 -19.25 18.65
CA GLU A 118 -6.28 -20.06 17.80
C GLU A 118 -7.09 -20.60 16.59
N ARG A 119 -6.42 -20.90 15.48
CA ARG A 119 -7.02 -21.41 14.24
C ARG A 119 -6.27 -22.61 13.68
#